data_AF-A0A4Q6C8Z2-F1
#
_entry.id   AF-A0A4Q6C8Z2-F1
#
_cell.length_a   1.000
_cell.length_b   1.000
_cell.length_c   1.000
_cell.angle_alpha   90.00
_cell.angle_beta   90.00
_cell.angle_gamma   90.00
#
_symmetry.space_group_name_H-M   'P 1'
#
loop_
_entity.id
_entity.type
_entity.pdbx_description
1 polymer ?
#
loop_
_entity_poly.entity_id
_entity_poly.type
_entity_poly.pdbx_seq_one_letter_code
_entity_poly.pdbx_strand_id
1 'polypeptide(L)'
;MANGAIKLRRIIKQLQSRTMPTDLALVQVERDLIRIEKRTKESESRTEFAFLLRITNVGSSESWWPIEYRSATEVVSCESVINGKVMVNLVKQDGLVELAETWAKTLEAQQVTSTVGNALL
;
A
#
# COMPACT_ATOMS: atom_id res chain seq x y z
N MET A 1 8.44 -18.08 0.94
CA MET A 1 8.05 -16.88 0.17
C MET A 1 6.80 -16.28 0.79
N ALA A 2 6.90 -15.24 1.63
CA ALA A 2 5.75 -14.48 2.20
C ALA A 2 6.15 -13.26 3.09
N ASN A 3 7.34 -12.67 2.94
CA ASN A 3 7.80 -11.64 3.89
C ASN A 3 7.22 -10.24 3.59
N GLY A 4 7.11 -9.87 2.30
CA GLY A 4 6.69 -8.54 1.90
C GLY A 4 5.24 -8.19 2.25
N ALA A 5 4.29 -9.11 2.01
CA ALA A 5 2.87 -8.89 2.31
C ALA A 5 2.59 -8.68 3.82
N ILE A 6 3.28 -9.43 4.68
CA ILE A 6 3.16 -9.31 6.14
C ILE A 6 3.80 -8.00 6.61
N LYS A 7 4.97 -7.65 6.04
CA LYS A 7 5.67 -6.41 6.36
C LYS A 7 4.87 -5.18 5.95
N LEU A 8 4.31 -5.16 4.74
CA LEU A 8 3.44 -4.08 4.26
C LEU A 8 2.26 -3.85 5.20
N ARG A 9 1.53 -4.92 5.53
CA ARG A 9 0.44 -4.87 6.51
C ARG A 9 0.90 -4.25 7.83
N ARG A 10 2.05 -4.67 8.36
CA ARG A 10 2.58 -4.17 9.64
C ARG A 10 2.82 -2.65 9.57
N ILE A 11 3.45 -2.17 8.51
CA ILE A 11 3.75 -0.74 8.33
C ILE A 11 2.45 0.06 8.24
N ILE A 12 1.50 -0.40 7.44
CA ILE A 12 0.23 0.31 7.25
C ILE A 12 -0.58 0.35 8.56
N LYS A 13 -0.65 -0.76 9.30
CA LYS A 13 -1.33 -0.77 10.62
C LYS A 13 -0.64 0.13 11.65
N GLN A 14 0.70 0.20 11.63
CA GLN A 14 1.44 1.12 12.49
C GLN A 14 1.12 2.58 12.15
N LEU A 15 1.05 2.93 10.87
CA LEU A 15 0.67 4.27 10.41
C LEU A 15 -0.76 4.64 10.85
N GLN A 16 -1.71 3.71 10.83
CA GLN A 16 -3.06 3.95 11.34
C GLN A 16 -3.09 4.23 12.84
N SER A 17 -2.27 3.52 13.62
CA SER A 17 -2.29 3.60 15.10
C SER A 17 -1.68 4.88 15.68
N ARG A 18 -0.83 5.59 14.92
CA ARG A 18 -0.02 6.72 15.40
C ARG A 18 -0.44 8.08 14.85
N THR A 19 -1.63 8.16 14.27
CA THR A 19 -2.13 9.25 13.40
C THR A 19 -1.56 9.11 12.00
N MET A 20 -2.43 8.85 11.01
CA MET A 20 -2.00 8.80 9.62
C MET A 20 -1.49 10.17 9.18
N PRO A 21 -0.39 10.23 8.41
CA PRO A 21 -0.05 11.42 7.64
C PRO A 21 -1.27 11.93 6.87
N THR A 22 -1.52 13.25 6.90
CA THR A 22 -2.68 13.87 6.25
C THR A 22 -2.71 13.68 4.73
N ASP A 23 -1.56 13.39 4.16
CA ASP A 23 -1.37 13.08 2.74
C ASP A 23 -1.50 11.58 2.42
N LEU A 24 -1.95 10.75 3.37
CA LEU A 24 -2.28 9.36 3.16
C LEU A 24 -3.76 9.09 3.44
N ALA A 25 -4.40 8.34 2.54
CA ALA A 25 -5.75 7.84 2.76
C ALA A 25 -5.82 6.33 2.57
N LEU A 26 -6.57 5.67 3.46
CA LEU A 26 -6.97 4.28 3.29
C LEU A 26 -8.46 4.24 2.94
N VAL A 27 -8.77 3.61 1.80
CA VAL A 27 -10.11 3.48 1.27
C VAL A 27 -10.43 2.00 1.12
N GLN A 28 -11.39 1.48 1.88
CA GLN A 28 -11.89 0.13 1.66
C GLN A 28 -12.71 0.12 0.36
N VAL A 29 -12.34 -0.72 -0.60
CA VAL A 29 -13.01 -0.80 -1.90
C VAL A 29 -14.03 -1.93 -1.90
N GLU A 30 -13.61 -3.12 -1.46
CA GLU A 30 -14.45 -4.32 -1.33
C GLU A 30 -14.04 -5.08 -0.06
N ARG A 31 -14.73 -6.17 0.31
CA ARG A 31 -14.45 -6.90 1.55
C ARG A 31 -12.99 -7.35 1.68
N ASP A 32 -12.37 -7.74 0.57
CA ASP A 32 -10.99 -8.23 0.50
C ASP A 32 -10.06 -7.28 -0.28
N LEU A 33 -10.49 -6.07 -0.60
CA LEU A 33 -9.69 -5.09 -1.33
C LEU A 33 -9.61 -3.76 -0.59
N ILE A 34 -8.39 -3.30 -0.36
CA ILE A 34 -8.11 -1.98 0.23
C ILE A 34 -7.24 -1.17 -0.70
N ARG A 35 -7.59 0.10 -0.89
CA ARG A 35 -6.79 1.06 -1.62
C ARG A 35 -6.06 1.98 -0.66
N ILE A 36 -4.80 2.24 -0.94
CA ILE A 36 -3.98 3.21 -0.22
C ILE A 36 -3.56 4.29 -1.20
N GLU A 37 -3.87 5.53 -0.87
CA GLU A 37 -3.64 6.68 -1.72
C GLU A 37 -2.62 7.60 -1.08
N LYS A 38 -1.61 8.00 -1.85
CA LYS A 38 -0.79 9.18 -1.56
C LYS A 38 -1.48 10.38 -2.18
N ARG A 39 -1.93 11.32 -1.35
CA ARG A 39 -2.52 12.59 -1.79
C ARG A 39 -1.44 13.67 -1.88
N THR A 40 -1.68 14.66 -2.74
CA THR A 40 -0.85 15.85 -2.81
C THR A 40 -1.12 16.75 -1.60
N LYS A 41 -0.10 17.42 -1.06
CA LYS A 41 -0.26 18.36 0.07
C LYS A 41 -1.14 19.56 -0.27
N GLU A 42 -1.27 19.87 -1.55
CA GLU A 42 -2.02 21.02 -2.08
C GLU A 42 -3.53 20.77 -2.13
N SER A 43 -3.98 19.50 -2.10
CA SER A 43 -5.39 19.16 -2.15
C SER A 43 -5.66 17.72 -1.69
N GLU A 44 -6.59 17.56 -0.75
CA GLU A 44 -7.06 16.25 -0.28
C GLU A 44 -7.79 15.44 -1.37
N SER A 45 -8.19 16.06 -2.48
CA SER A 45 -8.90 15.38 -3.56
C SER A 45 -7.97 14.88 -4.68
N ARG A 46 -6.70 15.30 -4.71
CA ARG A 46 -5.76 14.92 -5.76
C ARG A 46 -4.82 13.82 -5.30
N THR A 47 -5.03 12.62 -5.86
CA THR A 47 -4.16 11.45 -5.65
C THR A 47 -2.94 11.54 -6.55
N GLU A 48 -1.75 11.47 -5.95
CA GLU A 48 -0.46 11.40 -6.63
C GLU A 48 -0.24 9.99 -7.19
N PHE A 49 -0.40 8.99 -6.32
CA PHE A 49 -0.46 7.58 -6.71
C PHE A 49 -1.25 6.76 -5.69
N ALA A 50 -1.66 5.56 -6.09
CA ALA A 50 -2.38 4.63 -5.26
C ALA A 50 -1.91 3.19 -5.46
N PHE A 51 -2.00 2.40 -4.40
CA PHE A 51 -1.90 0.94 -4.45
C PHE A 51 -3.26 0.33 -4.16
N LEU A 52 -3.65 -0.68 -4.92
CA LEU A 52 -4.73 -1.60 -4.56
C LEU A 52 -4.10 -2.87 -3.98
N LEU A 53 -4.56 -3.26 -2.80
CA LEU A 53 -4.08 -4.41 -2.06
C LEU A 53 -5.22 -5.41 -1.85
N ARG A 54 -4.95 -6.68 -2.11
CA ARG A 54 -5.82 -7.80 -1.77
C ARG A 54 -5.48 -8.34 -0.38
N ILE A 55 -6.50 -8.47 0.45
CA ILE A 55 -6.44 -9.02 1.79
C ILE A 55 -6.77 -10.50 1.71
N THR A 56 -5.77 -11.35 1.99
CA THR A 56 -5.94 -12.80 2.02
C THR A 56 -5.86 -13.29 3.45
N ASN A 57 -6.84 -14.08 3.89
CA ASN A 57 -6.85 -14.71 5.20
C ASN A 57 -6.45 -16.17 5.07
N VAL A 58 -5.33 -16.56 5.70
CA VAL A 58 -4.83 -17.93 5.76
C VAL A 58 -4.77 -18.34 7.23
N GLY A 59 -5.77 -19.11 7.67
CA GLY A 59 -5.94 -19.44 9.09
C GLY A 59 -6.20 -18.18 9.93
N SER A 60 -5.39 -17.98 10.97
CA SER A 60 -5.42 -16.78 11.82
C SER A 60 -4.59 -15.61 11.27
N SER A 61 -3.93 -15.79 10.12
CA SER A 61 -3.03 -14.80 9.55
C SER A 61 -3.68 -14.06 8.39
N GLU A 62 -3.60 -12.73 8.45
CA GLU A 62 -4.06 -11.81 7.40
C GLU A 62 -2.82 -11.29 6.65
N SER A 63 -2.81 -11.43 5.32
CA SER A 63 -1.72 -10.99 4.44
C SER A 63 -2.24 -10.00 3.39
N TRP A 64 -1.49 -8.94 3.12
CA TRP A 64 -1.90 -7.88 2.20
C TRP A 64 -0.99 -7.85 0.97
N TRP A 65 -1.55 -8.15 -0.20
CA TRP A 65 -0.80 -8.32 -1.44
C TRP A 65 -1.12 -7.18 -2.42
N PRO A 66 -0.13 -6.43 -2.92
CA PRO A 66 -0.40 -5.41 -3.93
C PRO A 66 -0.75 -6.06 -5.27
N ILE A 67 -1.87 -5.62 -5.83
CA ILE A 67 -2.43 -6.15 -7.09
C ILE A 67 -2.50 -5.09 -8.18
N GLU A 68 -2.53 -3.81 -7.81
CA GLU A 68 -2.44 -2.68 -8.73
C GLU A 68 -1.61 -1.54 -8.11
N TYR A 69 -0.83 -0.88 -8.95
CA TYR A 69 -0.30 0.46 -8.74
C TYR A 69 -0.86 1.40 -9.81
N ARG A 70 -1.22 2.62 -9.41
CA ARG A 70 -1.75 3.64 -10.30
C ARG A 70 -1.18 5.00 -9.95
N SER A 71 -0.67 5.71 -10.94
CA SER A 71 -0.32 7.12 -10.86
C SER A 71 -1.02 7.90 -11.98
N ALA A 72 -0.67 9.17 -12.14
CA ALA A 72 -1.14 9.98 -13.27
C ALA A 72 -0.64 9.47 -14.63
N THR A 73 0.51 8.80 -14.68
CA THR A 73 1.19 8.44 -15.94
C THR A 73 1.18 6.94 -16.22
N GLU A 74 1.00 6.11 -15.19
CA GLU A 74 1.11 4.66 -15.34
C GLU A 74 0.09 3.89 -14.50
N VAL A 75 -0.26 2.71 -15.00
CA VAL A 75 -1.06 1.71 -14.29
C VAL A 75 -0.38 0.36 -14.46
N VAL A 76 -0.04 -0.27 -13.35
CA VAL A 76 0.55 -1.61 -13.31
C VAL A 76 -0.39 -2.50 -12.52
N SER A 77 -1.03 -3.45 -13.19
CA SER A 77 -1.82 -4.50 -12.53
C SER A 77 -1.22 -5.87 -12.79
N CYS A 78 -1.16 -6.70 -11.75
CA CYS A 78 -0.76 -8.10 -11.86
C CYS A 78 -1.95 -9.05 -12.04
N GLU A 79 -3.18 -8.59 -11.87
CA GLU A 79 -4.38 -9.41 -12.02
C GLU A 79 -5.05 -9.21 -13.37
N SER A 80 -5.54 -10.31 -13.93
CA SER A 80 -6.37 -10.30 -15.13
C SER A 80 -7.49 -11.32 -15.00
N VAL A 81 -8.66 -11.03 -15.55
CA VAL A 81 -9.79 -11.96 -15.54
C VAL A 81 -9.86 -12.66 -16.90
N ILE A 82 -9.66 -13.97 -16.91
CA ILE A 82 -9.73 -14.81 -18.11
C ILE A 82 -10.77 -15.90 -17.86
N ASN A 83 -11.84 -15.93 -18.65
CA ASN A 83 -12.94 -16.90 -18.51
C ASN A 83 -13.53 -16.97 -17.09
N GLY A 84 -13.71 -15.81 -16.45
CA GLY A 84 -14.24 -15.70 -15.08
C GLY A 84 -13.27 -16.15 -13.98
N LYS A 85 -12.03 -16.53 -14.32
CA LYS A 85 -10.98 -16.86 -13.35
C LYS A 85 -9.97 -15.72 -13.26
N VAL A 86 -9.54 -15.42 -12.03
CA VAL A 86 -8.47 -14.45 -11.79
C VAL A 86 -7.12 -15.12 -12.02
N MET A 87 -6.35 -14.57 -12.94
CA MET A 87 -4.99 -14.97 -13.26
C MET A 87 -4.03 -13.91 -12.72
N VAL A 88 -3.02 -14.35 -11.97
CA VAL A 88 -2.01 -13.48 -11.37
C VAL A 88 -0.68 -13.63 -12.13
N ASN A 89 -0.17 -12.53 -12.66
CA ASN A 89 1.19 -12.46 -13.19
C ASN A 89 2.16 -12.25 -12.04
N LEU A 90 2.86 -13.32 -11.64
CA LEU A 90 3.78 -13.31 -10.50
C LEU A 90 4.94 -12.32 -10.66
N VAL A 91 5.47 -12.14 -11.88
CA VAL A 91 6.56 -11.18 -12.13
C VAL A 91 6.10 -9.74 -11.87
N LYS A 92 4.89 -9.39 -12.31
CA LYS A 92 4.30 -8.08 -12.01
C LYS A 92 3.98 -7.93 -10.53
N GLN A 93 3.51 -9.00 -9.89
CA GLN A 93 3.21 -9.00 -8.46
C GLN A 93 4.47 -8.76 -7.63
N ASP A 94 5.60 -9.39 -7.97
CA ASP A 94 6.88 -9.18 -7.29
C ASP A 94 7.33 -7.71 -7.45
N GLY A 95 7.24 -7.14 -8.65
CA GLY A 95 7.54 -5.72 -8.87
C GLY A 95 6.62 -4.78 -8.07
N LEU A 96 5.32 -5.11 -7.97
CA LEU A 96 4.39 -4.36 -7.13
C LEU A 96 4.72 -4.47 -5.63
N VAL A 97 5.18 -5.63 -5.16
CA VAL A 97 5.65 -5.83 -3.79
C VAL A 97 6.88 -4.97 -3.52
N GLU A 98 7.86 -4.95 -4.42
CA GLU A 98 9.07 -4.13 -4.28
C GLU A 98 8.76 -2.63 -4.25
N LEU A 99 7.87 -2.15 -5.12
CA LEU A 99 7.42 -0.76 -5.14
C LEU A 99 6.71 -0.38 -3.82
N ALA A 100 5.76 -1.23 -3.39
CA ALA A 100 5.03 -1.00 -2.15
C ALA A 100 5.99 -1.01 -0.94
N GLU A 101 6.95 -1.94 -0.88
CA GLU A 101 7.95 -2.00 0.20
C GLU A 101 8.86 -0.78 0.21
N THR A 102 9.28 -0.31 -0.96
CA THR A 102 10.12 0.89 -1.09
C THR A 102 9.37 2.10 -0.57
N TRP A 103 8.11 2.27 -0.97
CA TRP A 103 7.29 3.35 -0.46
C TRP A 103 7.05 3.25 1.05
N ALA A 104 6.76 2.06 1.55
CA ALA A 104 6.54 1.84 2.97
C ALA A 104 7.77 2.22 3.82
N LYS A 105 8.99 1.92 3.37
CA LYS A 105 10.24 2.37 4.01
C LYS A 105 10.39 3.89 3.98
N THR A 106 10.00 4.54 2.88
CA THR A 106 10.00 6.01 2.80
C THR A 106 9.05 6.63 3.83
N LEU A 107 7.87 6.04 4.03
CA LEU A 107 6.92 6.49 5.06
C LEU A 107 7.49 6.30 6.47
N GLU A 108 8.11 5.15 6.76
CA GLU A 108 8.80 4.91 8.03
C GLU A 108 9.90 5.97 8.28
N ALA A 109 10.74 6.25 7.28
CA ALA A 109 11.81 7.24 7.38
C ALA A 109 11.30 8.67 7.61
N GLN A 110 10.21 9.06 6.92
CA GLN A 110 9.55 10.35 7.14
C GLN A 110 9.02 10.47 8.57
N GLN A 111 8.45 9.40 9.12
CA GLN A 111 7.98 9.37 10.50
C GLN A 111 9.11 9.44 11.53
N VAL A 112 10.23 8.75 11.29
CA VAL A 112 11.41 8.86 12.17
C VAL A 112 11.93 10.29 12.17
N THR A 113 12.01 10.92 10.99
CA THR A 113 12.49 12.29 10.84
C THR A 113 11.60 13.28 11.59
N SER A 114 10.27 13.16 11.51
CA SER A 114 9.36 14.04 12.26
C SER A 114 9.46 13.84 13.78
N THR A 115 9.66 12.59 14.22
CA THR A 115 9.82 12.28 15.64
C THR A 115 11.12 12.87 16.21
N VAL A 116 12.23 12.72 15.49
CA VAL A 116 13.54 13.28 15.90
C VAL A 116 13.53 14.81 15.82
N GLY A 117 12.95 15.38 14.76
CA GLY A 117 12.82 16.83 14.61
C GLY A 117 12.03 17.49 15.74
N ASN A 118 10.97 16.84 16.22
CA ASN A 118 10.19 17.32 17.37
C ASN A 118 10.87 17.09 18.72
N ALA A 119 11.81 16.14 18.84
CA ALA A 119 12.54 15.88 20.07
C ALA A 119 13.76 16.82 20.25
N LEU A 120 14.15 17.54 19.19
CA LEU A 120 15.26 18.49 19.17
C LEU A 120 14.80 19.96 19.25
N LEU A 121 13.49 20.19 19.36
CA LEU A 121 12.85 21.48 19.63
C LEU A 121 12.33 21.51 21.07
#